data_AF-A0A2U1P437-F1
#
_entry.id   AF-A0A2U1P437-F1
#
_cell.length_a   1.000
_cell.length_b   1.000
_cell.length_c   1.000
_cell.angle_alpha   90.00
_cell.angle_beta   90.00
_cell.angle_gamma   90.00
#
_symmetry.space_group_name_H-M   'P 1'
#
loop_
_entity.id
_entity.type
_entity.pdbx_description
1 polymer ?
#
loop_
_entity_poly.entity_id
_entity_poly.type
_entity_poly.pdbx_seq_one_letter_code
_entity_poly.pdbx_strand_id
1 'polypeptide(L)'
;MDGHHQFLLTRFQKLLLMPTQGYWQEGYKNIIVNCVHPGYVVTNMTSQTGYITAEEGAKGPVMTALLPDDGPSGVFFNKTNIAPFFTTDWVLN
;
A
#
# COMPACT_ATOMS: atom_id res chain seq x y z
N MET A 1 -15.33 -15.72 6.04
CA MET A 1 -14.81 -14.86 4.96
C MET A 1 -13.31 -15.05 4.98
N ASP A 2 -12.82 -15.90 4.08
CA ASP A 2 -11.41 -16.21 3.95
C ASP A 2 -10.63 -15.00 3.42
N GLY A 3 -9.36 -14.87 3.80
CA GLY A 3 -8.53 -13.73 3.39
C GLY A 3 -8.50 -13.52 1.87
N HIS A 4 -8.74 -14.56 1.08
CA HIS A 4 -8.75 -14.54 -0.39
C HIS A 4 -9.67 -13.46 -1.00
N HIS A 5 -10.84 -13.18 -0.41
CA HIS A 5 -11.76 -12.16 -0.95
C HIS A 5 -11.28 -10.73 -0.71
N GLN A 6 -10.61 -10.46 0.41
CA GLN A 6 -10.07 -9.12 0.72
C GLN A 6 -8.76 -8.84 -0.06
N PHE A 7 -8.03 -9.89 -0.44
CA PHE A 7 -6.84 -9.77 -1.29
C PHE A 7 -7.17 -9.40 -2.75
N LEU A 8 -8.28 -9.89 -3.32
CA LEU A 8 -8.70 -9.51 -4.67
C LEU A 8 -9.07 -8.02 -4.76
N LEU A 9 -9.85 -7.51 -3.81
CA LEU A 9 -10.17 -6.07 -3.72
C LEU A 9 -8.92 -5.20 -3.60
N THR A 10 -7.96 -5.63 -2.78
CA THR A 10 -6.69 -4.92 -2.61
C THR A 10 -5.86 -4.91 -3.90
N ARG A 11 -5.89 -5.98 -4.71
CA ARG A 11 -5.20 -6.03 -6.01
C ARG A 11 -5.91 -5.15 -7.06
N PHE A 12 -7.24 -5.16 -7.12
CA PHE A 12 -8.00 -4.28 -8.03
C PHE A 12 -7.84 -2.80 -7.69
N GLN A 13 -7.90 -2.44 -6.41
CA GLN A 13 -7.76 -1.06 -5.96
C GLN A 13 -6.33 -0.52 -6.21
N LYS A 14 -5.31 -1.36 -6.00
CA LYS A 14 -3.92 -1.04 -6.36
C LYS A 14 -3.72 -0.83 -7.87
N LEU A 15 -4.42 -1.59 -8.72
CA LEU A 15 -4.36 -1.45 -10.18
C LEU A 15 -4.87 -0.09 -10.67
N LEU A 16 -5.83 0.49 -9.96
CA LEU A 16 -6.43 1.79 -10.29
C LEU A 16 -5.63 2.98 -9.72
N LEU A 17 -4.96 2.80 -8.58
CA LEU A 17 -4.29 3.91 -7.88
C LEU A 17 -2.92 4.28 -8.47
N MET A 18 -2.14 3.33 -9.00
CA MET A 18 -0.82 3.68 -9.57
C MET A 18 -0.87 4.44 -10.90
N PRO A 19 -1.76 4.11 -11.88
CA PRO A 19 -1.90 4.91 -13.09
C PRO A 19 -2.31 6.36 -12.80
N THR A 20 -3.15 6.57 -11.77
CA THR A 20 -3.54 7.92 -11.34
C THR A 20 -2.41 8.65 -10.64
N GLN A 21 -1.52 7.94 -9.94
CA GLN A 21 -0.33 8.52 -9.31
C GLN A 21 0.62 9.19 -10.33
N GLY A 22 0.80 8.57 -11.50
CA GLY A 22 1.57 9.18 -12.60
C GLY A 22 0.95 10.49 -13.09
N TYR A 23 -0.37 10.53 -13.23
CA TYR A 23 -1.10 11.76 -13.60
C TYR A 23 -0.90 12.90 -12.58
N TRP A 24 -0.92 12.60 -11.28
CA TRP A 24 -0.70 13.61 -10.23
C TRP A 24 0.74 14.15 -10.21
N GLN A 25 1.73 13.35 -10.62
CA GLN A 25 3.12 13.82 -10.73
C GLN A 25 3.34 14.81 -11.86
N GLU A 26 2.63 14.66 -12.98
CA GLU A 26 2.71 15.59 -14.10
C GLU A 26 2.19 16.99 -13.71
N GLY A 27 1.17 17.05 -12.86
CA GLY A 27 0.58 18.30 -12.38
C GLY A 27 1.30 18.96 -11.19
N TYR A 28 2.01 18.18 -10.37
CA TYR A 28 2.57 18.66 -9.09
C TYR A 28 3.98 18.10 -8.85
N LYS A 29 5.00 18.77 -9.39
CA LYS A 29 6.41 18.36 -9.29
C LYS A 29 7.01 18.38 -7.87
N ASN A 30 6.28 18.96 -6.90
CA ASN A 30 6.77 19.18 -5.53
C ASN A 30 6.00 18.32 -4.51
N ILE A 31 5.14 17.40 -4.97
CA ILE A 31 4.33 16.55 -4.08
C ILE A 31 4.79 15.12 -4.25
N ILE A 32 5.15 14.49 -3.13
CA ILE A 32 5.45 13.07 -3.07
C ILE A 32 4.13 12.31 -2.94
N VAL A 33 3.88 11.40 -3.88
CA VAL A 33 2.70 10.53 -3.86
C VAL A 33 3.18 9.09 -3.94
N ASN A 34 2.71 8.24 -3.02
CA ASN A 34 3.06 6.81 -2.91
C ASN A 34 1.83 5.95 -2.59
N CYS A 35 1.87 4.69 -3.02
CA CYS A 35 0.90 3.68 -2.62
C CYS A 35 1.45 2.83 -1.47
N VAL A 36 0.64 2.56 -0.44
CA VAL A 36 1.07 1.76 0.72
C VAL A 36 0.07 0.65 1.00
N HIS A 37 0.57 -0.57 1.17
CA HIS A 37 -0.19 -1.66 1.75
C HIS A 37 0.18 -1.81 3.23
N PRO A 38 -0.76 -1.58 4.17
CA PRO A 38 -0.45 -1.59 5.60
C PRO A 38 -0.17 -2.99 6.16
N GLY A 39 -0.46 -4.04 5.39
CA GLY A 39 -0.52 -5.42 5.88
C GLY A 39 -1.96 -5.84 6.13
N TYR A 40 -2.16 -7.02 6.72
CA TYR A 40 -3.48 -7.50 7.09
C TYR A 40 -3.79 -7.15 8.55
N VAL A 41 -4.43 -5.99 8.72
CA VAL A 41 -4.59 -5.30 10.00
C VAL A 41 -5.93 -5.65 10.67
N VAL A 42 -5.92 -5.89 11.97
CA VAL A 42 -7.13 -6.07 12.78
C VAL A 42 -7.89 -4.73 12.89
N THR A 43 -9.01 -4.61 12.17
CA THR A 43 -9.87 -3.41 12.16
C THR A 43 -11.33 -3.80 11.95
N ASN A 44 -12.27 -2.86 12.09
CA ASN A 44 -13.67 -3.10 11.75
C ASN A 44 -13.86 -3.47 10.26
N MET A 45 -13.04 -2.93 9.35
CA MET A 45 -13.08 -3.23 7.92
C MET A 45 -12.73 -4.70 7.62
N THR A 46 -11.90 -5.30 8.47
CA THR A 46 -11.52 -6.71 8.40
C THR A 46 -12.35 -7.56 9.36
N SER A 47 -13.49 -7.07 9.87
CA SER A 47 -14.32 -7.78 10.86
C SER A 47 -13.55 -8.26 12.09
N GLN A 48 -12.59 -7.44 12.55
CA GLN A 48 -11.69 -7.73 13.67
C GLN A 48 -10.79 -8.95 13.42
N THR A 49 -10.47 -9.25 12.16
CA THR A 49 -9.51 -10.29 11.77
C THR A 49 -8.24 -9.68 11.18
N GLY A 50 -7.10 -10.33 11.33
CA GLY A 50 -5.81 -9.78 10.92
C GLY A 50 -4.64 -10.49 11.61
N TYR A 51 -3.42 -10.21 11.16
CA TYR A 51 -2.20 -10.71 11.79
C TYR A 51 -1.46 -9.62 12.59
N ILE A 52 -1.80 -8.35 12.37
CA ILE A 52 -1.12 -7.21 12.98
C ILE A 52 -2.12 -6.20 13.53
N THR A 53 -1.66 -5.41 14.50
CA THR A 53 -2.43 -4.32 15.12
C THR A 53 -2.55 -3.10 14.21
N ALA A 54 -3.53 -2.23 14.50
CA ALA A 54 -3.68 -0.95 13.80
C ALA A 54 -2.42 -0.08 13.89
N GLU A 55 -1.76 -0.06 15.04
CA GLU A 55 -0.50 0.67 15.26
C GLU A 55 0.62 0.14 14.34
N GLU A 56 0.78 -1.18 14.25
CA GLU A 56 1.77 -1.78 13.34
C GLU A 56 1.45 -1.51 11.87
N GLY A 57 0.17 -1.58 11.49
CA GLY A 57 -0.29 -1.28 10.14
C GLY A 57 -0.09 0.18 9.72
N ALA A 58 -0.14 1.12 10.68
CA ALA A 58 0.03 2.55 10.45
C ALA A 58 1.49 2.97 10.18
N LYS A 59 2.48 2.13 10.55
CA LYS A 59 3.91 2.46 10.39
C LYS A 59 4.29 2.79 8.94
N GLY A 60 3.77 2.01 7.98
CA GLY A 60 4.01 2.25 6.55
C GLY A 60 3.48 3.62 6.11
N PRO A 61 2.16 3.87 6.22
CA PRO A 61 1.57 5.17 5.88
C PRO A 61 2.22 6.37 6.58
N VAL A 62 2.50 6.27 7.88
CA VAL A 62 3.15 7.34 8.65
C VAL A 62 4.57 7.61 8.13
N MET A 63 5.36 6.57 7.89
CA MET A 63 6.69 6.75 7.30
C MET A 63 6.62 7.42 5.94
N THR A 64 5.69 7.01 5.07
CA THR A 64 5.55 7.62 3.74
C THR A 64 5.07 9.07 3.78
N ALA A 65 4.28 9.45 4.79
CA ALA A 65 3.82 10.83 4.98
C ALA A 65 4.93 11.76 5.52
N LEU A 66 6.00 11.19 6.08
CA LEU A 66 7.13 11.90 6.67
C LEU A 66 8.40 11.81 5.82
N LEU A 67 8.29 11.37 4.56
CA LEU A 67 9.43 11.34 3.65
C LEU A 67 9.97 12.77 3.43
N PRO A 68 11.29 12.94 3.32
CA PRO A 68 11.87 14.22 2.93
C PRO A 68 11.48 14.56 1.48
N ASP A 69 11.62 15.83 1.08
CA ASP A 69 11.23 16.31 -0.25
C ASP A 69 11.98 15.61 -1.42
N ASP A 70 13.15 15.03 -1.15
CA ASP A 70 13.94 14.21 -2.08
C ASP A 70 13.64 12.70 -1.97
N GLY A 71 12.59 12.35 -1.22
CA GLY A 71 12.15 10.98 -1.00
C GLY A 71 11.54 10.33 -2.24
N PRO A 72 11.36 8.99 -2.22
CA PRO A 72 10.79 8.26 -3.34
C PRO A 72 9.35 8.70 -3.61
N SER A 73 9.02 8.91 -4.88
CA SER A 73 7.66 9.19 -5.36
C SER A 73 7.30 8.20 -6.47
N GLY A 74 6.01 7.88 -6.61
CA GLY A 74 5.55 6.95 -7.66
C GLY A 74 5.68 5.48 -7.33
N VAL A 75 6.08 5.11 -6.11
CA VAL A 75 6.39 3.71 -5.77
C VAL A 75 5.31 3.04 -4.92
N PHE A 76 5.40 1.71 -4.83
CA PHE A 76 4.56 0.89 -3.97
C PHE A 76 5.35 0.40 -2.75
N PHE A 77 4.80 0.65 -1.57
CA PHE A 77 5.31 0.14 -0.30
C PHE A 77 4.46 -1.04 0.19
N ASN A 78 5.10 -2.17 0.49
CA ASN A 78 4.53 -3.21 1.32
C ASN A 78 5.01 -3.01 2.76
N LYS A 79 4.11 -2.56 3.64
CA LYS A 79 4.44 -2.04 4.98
C LYS A 79 5.44 -0.89 4.84
N THR A 80 6.67 -1.08 5.30
CA THR A 80 7.74 -0.05 5.29
C THR A 80 8.77 -0.28 4.19
N ASN A 81 8.61 -1.29 3.34
CA ASN A 81 9.58 -1.65 2.31
C ASN A 81 9.02 -1.35 0.92
N ILE A 82 9.85 -0.76 0.05
CA ILE A 82 9.53 -0.66 -1.37
C ILE A 82 9.50 -2.08 -1.95
N ALA A 83 8.43 -2.40 -2.68
CA ALA A 83 8.24 -3.70 -3.28
C ALA A 83 7.79 -3.55 -4.73
N PRO A 84 8.09 -4.54 -5.60
CA PRO A 84 7.48 -4.57 -6.92
C PRO A 84 5.97 -4.68 -6.77
N PHE A 85 5.25 -3.98 -7.65
CA PHE A 85 3.79 -4.01 -7.68
C PHE A 85 3.27 -5.42 -7.96
N PHE A 86 3.93 -6.13 -8.87
CA PHE A 86 3.69 -7.54 -9.16
C PHE A 86 4.70 -8.37 -8.36
N THR A 87 4.27 -8.94 -7.25
CA THR A 87 4.96 -10.09 -6.65
C THR A 87 4.25 -11.36 -7.11
N THR A 88 4.99 -12.22 -7.80
CA THR A 88 4.57 -13.57 -8.22
C THR A 88 4.75 -14.61 -7.12
N ASP A 89 5.21 -14.22 -5.94
CA ASP A 89 5.62 -15.14 -4.86
C ASP A 89 4.46 -15.93 -4.24
N TRP A 90 3.22 -15.63 -4.68
CA TRP A 90 1.99 -16.28 -4.23
C TRP A 90 1.47 -17.38 -5.17
N VAL A 91 2.21 -17.74 -6.23
CA VAL A 91 1.87 -18.89 -7.10
C VAL A 91 2.46 -20.20 -6.55
N LEU A 92 3.37 -20.15 -5.57
CA LEU A 92 4.13 -21.31 -5.09
C LEU A 92 3.84 -21.73 -3.63
N ASN A 93 2.72 -21.36 -3.04
CA ASN A 93 2.25 -21.97 -1.77
C ASN A 93 0.75 -22.23 -1.80
#